data_AF-A0A529X8T2-F1
#
_entry.id   AF-A0A529X8T2-F1
#
_cell.length_a   1.000
_cell.length_b   1.000
_cell.length_c   1.000
_cell.angle_alpha   90.00
_cell.angle_beta   90.00
_cell.angle_gamma   90.00
#
_symmetry.space_group_name_H-M   'P 1'
#
loop_
_entity.id
_entity.type
_entity.pdbx_description
1 polymer ?
#
loop_
_entity_poly.entity_id
_entity_poly.type
_entity_poly.pdbx_seq_one_letter_code
_entity_poly.pdbx_strand_id
1 'polypeptide(L)'
;MATETASGTIDVSKSNSINLLHSKAVGLAGVLFLAVTGAAPMSAMLGNVPFAAGYGIGKYTPAAFLMATIVLTIFSVGYAAMASRVSSVGGFYSFISQGLGREVGMSAGIGSLACYSLFEASLTGLFAFFGNLWISQHFGINVPWIVLALAM
;
A
#
# COMPACT_ATOMS: atom_id res chain seq x y z
N MET A 1 -17.62 -32.35 38.92
CA MET A 1 -18.61 -31.25 38.92
C MET A 1 -18.06 -30.18 38.01
N ALA A 2 -18.48 -30.18 36.74
CA ALA A 2 -18.03 -29.27 35.71
C ALA A 2 -18.76 -27.93 35.82
N THR A 3 -18.10 -26.81 35.58
CA THR A 3 -18.73 -25.70 34.86
C THR A 3 -17.67 -24.86 34.14
N GLU A 4 -17.83 -24.80 32.83
CA GLU A 4 -16.99 -24.17 31.83
C GLU A 4 -17.07 -22.63 31.90
N THR A 5 -15.92 -21.95 31.88
CA THR A 5 -15.83 -20.51 31.58
C THR A 5 -15.87 -20.31 30.07
N ALA A 6 -17.07 -20.16 29.52
CA ALA A 6 -17.32 -19.83 28.13
C ALA A 6 -16.79 -18.41 27.82
N SER A 7 -15.73 -18.34 27.03
CA SER A 7 -15.30 -17.12 26.34
C SER A 7 -16.37 -16.77 25.30
N GLY A 8 -17.25 -15.83 25.64
CA GLY A 8 -18.37 -15.40 24.81
C GLY A 8 -17.90 -14.62 23.59
N THR A 9 -17.72 -15.30 22.46
CA THR A 9 -17.61 -14.68 21.14
C THR A 9 -18.95 -13.99 20.84
N ILE A 10 -18.97 -12.66 20.86
CA ILE A 10 -20.17 -11.88 20.55
C ILE A 10 -20.44 -12.04 19.05
N ASP A 11 -21.48 -12.79 18.71
CA ASP A 11 -21.90 -13.03 17.33
C ASP A 11 -22.66 -11.80 16.80
N VAL A 12 -21.89 -10.89 16.22
CA VAL A 12 -22.35 -9.61 15.65
C VAL A 12 -23.40 -9.82 14.54
N SER A 13 -23.48 -11.02 13.95
CA SER A 13 -24.47 -11.35 12.91
C SER A 13 -25.91 -11.38 13.42
N LYS A 14 -26.14 -11.53 14.73
CA LYS A 14 -27.48 -11.53 15.34
C LYS A 14 -27.93 -10.15 15.84
N SER A 15 -27.07 -9.13 15.74
CA SER A 15 -27.46 -7.78 16.14
C SER A 15 -28.27 -7.11 15.04
N ASN A 16 -29.57 -6.95 15.28
CA ASN A 16 -30.54 -6.33 14.35
C ASN A 16 -30.26 -4.84 14.03
N SER A 17 -29.21 -4.25 14.62
CA SER A 17 -28.81 -2.85 14.46
C SER A 17 -27.56 -2.64 13.59
N ILE A 18 -27.00 -3.69 13.00
CA ILE A 18 -25.73 -3.61 12.26
C ILE A 18 -25.98 -3.95 10.80
N ASN A 19 -25.86 -2.94 9.93
CA ASN A 19 -25.91 -3.12 8.49
C ASN A 19 -24.65 -3.86 8.03
N LEU A 20 -24.73 -5.18 7.88
CA LEU A 20 -23.65 -5.98 7.35
C LEU A 20 -23.48 -5.66 5.86
N LEU A 21 -22.25 -5.39 5.43
CA LEU A 21 -21.96 -5.20 4.01
C LEU A 21 -22.31 -6.49 3.24
N HIS A 22 -22.94 -6.33 2.08
CA HIS A 22 -23.31 -7.44 1.23
C HIS A 22 -22.07 -8.28 0.88
N SER A 23 -22.16 -9.59 1.10
CA SER A 23 -21.07 -10.51 0.77
C SER A 23 -20.72 -10.38 -0.72
N LYS A 24 -19.43 -10.22 -1.04
CA LYS A 24 -18.91 -9.99 -2.40
C LYS A 24 -19.38 -8.68 -3.08
N ALA A 25 -19.75 -7.63 -2.35
CA ALA A 25 -20.19 -6.35 -2.92
C ALA A 25 -19.23 -5.75 -4.00
N VAL A 26 -17.93 -5.96 -3.86
CA VAL A 26 -16.91 -5.40 -4.78
C VAL A 26 -16.67 -6.30 -6.02
N GLY A 27 -16.96 -7.59 -5.93
CA GLY A 27 -16.70 -8.56 -7.00
C GLY A 27 -15.22 -8.69 -7.41
N LEU A 28 -14.90 -9.65 -8.30
CA LEU A 28 -13.53 -9.84 -8.79
C LEU A 28 -13.03 -8.62 -9.57
N ALA A 29 -13.86 -8.10 -10.48
CA ALA A 29 -13.50 -6.95 -11.30
C ALA A 29 -13.24 -5.70 -10.44
N GLY A 30 -14.08 -5.42 -9.44
CA GLY A 30 -13.88 -4.28 -8.56
C GLY A 30 -12.64 -4.42 -7.69
N VAL A 31 -12.27 -5.63 -7.26
CA VAL A 31 -11.02 -5.86 -6.52
C VAL A 31 -9.80 -5.64 -7.42
N LEU A 32 -9.85 -6.08 -8.68
CA LEU A 32 -8.80 -5.82 -9.66
C LEU A 32 -8.65 -4.32 -9.95
N PHE A 33 -9.76 -3.60 -10.14
CA PHE A 33 -9.73 -2.15 -10.33
C PHE A 33 -9.21 -1.43 -9.09
N LEU A 34 -9.64 -1.81 -7.89
CA LEU A 34 -9.13 -1.23 -6.65
C LEU A 34 -7.63 -1.46 -6.49
N ALA A 35 -7.14 -2.67 -6.82
CA ALA A 35 -5.71 -2.98 -6.79
C ALA A 35 -4.93 -2.15 -7.82
N VAL A 36 -5.45 -1.99 -9.04
CA VAL A 36 -4.83 -1.16 -10.10
C VAL A 36 -4.83 0.32 -9.73
N THR A 37 -5.93 0.84 -9.17
CA THR A 37 -6.03 2.21 -8.67
C THR A 37 -5.08 2.45 -7.49
N GLY A 38 -4.98 1.50 -6.56
CA GLY A 38 -4.07 1.57 -5.42
C GLY A 38 -2.59 1.37 -5.81
N ALA A 39 -2.31 0.72 -6.94
CA ALA A 39 -0.97 0.60 -7.50
C ALA A 39 -0.46 1.92 -8.12
N ALA A 40 -1.27 2.99 -8.12
CA ALA A 40 -0.81 4.31 -8.54
C ALA A 40 0.28 4.84 -7.58
N PRO A 41 1.25 5.64 -8.09
CA PRO A 41 1.22 6.35 -9.36
C PRO A 41 2.25 5.82 -10.37
N MET A 42 1.79 5.48 -11.58
CA MET A 42 2.68 5.38 -12.74
C MET A 42 3.46 6.71 -12.94
N SER A 43 2.92 7.83 -12.49
CA SER A 43 3.62 9.12 -12.40
C SER A 43 4.83 9.12 -11.45
N ALA A 44 4.80 8.40 -10.33
CA ALA A 44 5.97 8.26 -9.46
C ALA A 44 7.02 7.35 -10.09
N MET A 45 6.61 6.33 -10.86
CA MET A 45 7.54 5.56 -11.71
C MET A 45 8.21 6.49 -12.74
N LEU A 46 7.48 7.44 -13.33
CA LEU A 46 8.05 8.42 -14.27
C LEU A 46 9.17 9.27 -13.66
N GLY A 47 9.12 9.53 -12.35
CA GLY A 47 10.23 10.17 -11.66
C GLY A 47 11.33 9.17 -11.30
N ASN A 48 10.98 8.07 -10.64
CA ASN A 48 11.96 7.14 -10.08
C ASN A 48 12.78 6.37 -11.15
N VAL A 49 12.15 6.02 -12.28
CA VAL A 49 12.80 5.25 -13.37
C VAL A 49 13.94 6.02 -14.05
N PRO A 50 13.77 7.28 -14.50
CA PRO A 50 14.89 8.05 -15.07
C PRO A 50 15.96 8.36 -14.03
N PHE A 51 15.60 8.57 -12.75
CA PHE A 51 16.60 8.67 -11.69
C PHE A 51 17.42 7.37 -11.54
N ALA A 52 16.76 6.20 -11.53
CA ALA A 52 17.43 4.91 -11.44
C ALA A 52 18.27 4.59 -12.70
N ALA A 53 17.83 5.00 -13.89
CA ALA A 53 18.55 4.79 -15.14
C ALA A 53 19.70 5.80 -15.37
N GLY A 54 19.58 7.03 -14.85
CA GLY A 54 20.59 8.08 -15.00
C GLY A 54 21.67 8.05 -13.91
N TYR A 55 21.28 7.87 -12.64
CA TYR A 55 22.17 7.92 -11.47
C TYR A 55 22.32 6.58 -10.74
N GLY A 56 21.49 5.58 -11.06
CA GLY A 56 21.50 4.27 -10.41
C GLY A 56 22.20 3.19 -11.25
N ILE A 57 21.54 2.04 -11.39
CA ILE A 57 22.07 0.81 -12.02
C ILE A 57 22.17 0.93 -13.56
N GLY A 58 21.88 2.10 -14.13
CA GLY A 58 22.06 2.39 -15.55
C GLY A 58 21.22 1.48 -16.45
N LYS A 59 21.88 0.85 -17.44
CA LYS A 59 21.25 -0.10 -18.38
C LYS A 59 20.63 -1.33 -17.69
N TYR A 60 20.97 -1.62 -16.43
CA TYR A 60 20.43 -2.77 -15.70
C TYR A 60 19.12 -2.46 -14.95
N THR A 61 18.62 -1.23 -15.00
CA THR A 61 17.34 -0.84 -14.40
C THR A 61 16.17 -1.76 -14.82
N PRO A 62 15.98 -2.13 -16.11
CA PRO A 62 14.93 -3.07 -16.50
C PRO A 62 15.08 -4.47 -15.90
N ALA A 63 16.32 -4.94 -15.69
CA ALA A 63 16.57 -6.24 -15.06
C ALA A 63 16.14 -6.25 -13.59
N ALA A 64 16.35 -5.14 -12.86
CA ALA A 64 15.86 -4.98 -11.50
C ALA A 64 14.32 -5.00 -11.43
N PHE A 65 13.64 -4.35 -12.39
CA PHE A 65 12.18 -4.41 -12.49
C PHE A 65 11.66 -5.82 -12.77
N LEU A 66 12.35 -6.57 -13.63
CA LEU A 66 11.99 -7.95 -13.94
C LEU A 66 12.13 -8.84 -12.69
N MET A 67 13.23 -8.69 -11.95
CA MET A 67 13.43 -9.39 -10.68
C MET A 67 12.35 -9.04 -9.65
N ALA A 68 12.05 -7.74 -9.47
CA ALA A 68 11.00 -7.29 -8.56
C ALA A 68 9.63 -7.88 -8.95
N THR A 69 9.32 -7.92 -10.25
CA THR A 69 8.07 -8.51 -10.77
C THR A 69 7.97 -10.00 -10.43
N ILE A 70 9.05 -10.76 -10.58
CA ILE A 70 9.07 -12.19 -10.20
C ILE A 70 8.77 -12.36 -8.72
N VAL A 71 9.48 -11.63 -7.85
CA VAL A 71 9.29 -11.71 -6.40
C VAL A 71 7.87 -11.32 -5.99
N LEU A 72 7.37 -10.21 -6.53
CA LEU A 72 6.00 -9.74 -6.29
C LEU A 72 4.94 -10.71 -6.80
N THR A 73 5.19 -11.40 -7.91
CA THR A 73 4.27 -12.42 -8.45
C THR A 73 4.19 -13.61 -7.50
N ILE A 74 5.32 -14.12 -7.03
CA ILE A 74 5.37 -15.21 -6.04
C ILE A 74 4.65 -14.80 -4.75
N PHE A 75 4.93 -13.59 -4.26
CA PHE A 75 4.26 -13.04 -3.08
C PHE A 75 2.75 -12.92 -3.27
N SER A 76 2.30 -12.42 -4.43
CA SER A 76 0.88 -12.25 -4.78
C SER A 76 0.13 -13.58 -4.75
N VAL A 77 0.72 -14.67 -5.27
CA VAL A 77 0.12 -16.01 -5.22
C VAL A 77 -0.06 -16.48 -3.76
N GLY A 78 0.96 -16.30 -2.92
CA GLY A 78 0.86 -16.62 -1.50
C GLY A 78 -0.17 -15.77 -0.76
N TYR A 79 -0.21 -14.46 -1.05
CA TYR A 79 -1.18 -13.53 -0.49
C TYR A 79 -2.61 -13.88 -0.88
N ALA A 80 -2.86 -14.20 -2.15
CA ALA A 80 -4.18 -14.62 -2.62
C ALA A 80 -4.65 -15.91 -1.94
N ALA A 81 -3.74 -16.87 -1.73
CA ALA A 81 -4.04 -18.10 -0.99
C ALA A 81 -4.43 -17.81 0.48
N MET A 82 -3.71 -16.93 1.17
CA MET A 82 -4.05 -16.52 2.54
C MET A 82 -5.37 -15.74 2.62
N ALA A 83 -5.57 -14.78 1.72
CA ALA A 83 -6.77 -13.97 1.63
C ALA A 83 -8.04 -14.79 1.31
N SER A 84 -7.90 -15.94 0.65
CA SER A 84 -9.01 -16.86 0.40
C SER A 84 -9.48 -17.61 1.65
N ARG A 85 -8.61 -17.78 2.65
CA ARG A 85 -8.89 -18.53 3.89
C ARG A 85 -9.34 -17.62 5.02
N VAL A 86 -8.82 -16.40 5.06
CA VAL A 86 -9.07 -15.43 6.13
C VAL A 86 -9.60 -14.13 5.52
N SER A 87 -10.90 -13.89 5.72
CA SER A 87 -11.53 -12.61 5.44
C SER A 87 -11.35 -11.73 6.68
N SER A 88 -10.33 -10.88 6.71
CA SER A 88 -10.17 -9.88 7.78
C SER A 88 -10.31 -8.46 7.28
N VAL A 89 -11.06 -7.66 8.04
CA VAL A 89 -11.25 -6.21 7.86
C VAL A 89 -9.94 -5.42 8.08
N GLY A 90 -8.94 -6.00 8.75
CA GLY A 90 -7.69 -5.34 9.14
C GLY A 90 -6.50 -5.48 8.19
N GLY A 91 -6.67 -6.06 7.00
CA GLY A 91 -5.60 -6.19 5.99
C GLY A 91 -4.38 -7.01 6.46
N PHE A 92 -3.16 -6.57 6.09
CA PHE A 92 -1.89 -7.28 6.39
C PHE A 92 -1.65 -7.51 7.89
N TYR A 93 -2.02 -6.56 8.76
CA TYR A 93 -1.89 -6.72 10.21
C TYR A 93 -2.64 -7.96 10.73
N SER A 94 -3.85 -8.21 10.21
CA SER A 94 -4.64 -9.36 10.62
C SER A 94 -4.04 -10.69 10.13
N PHE A 95 -3.49 -10.72 8.92
CA PHE A 95 -2.81 -11.93 8.43
C PHE A 95 -1.58 -12.26 9.28
N ILE A 96 -0.77 -11.26 9.63
CA ILE A 96 0.47 -11.45 10.39
C ILE A 96 0.15 -11.81 11.86
N SER A 97 -0.81 -11.14 12.48
CA SER A 97 -1.18 -11.41 13.88
C SER A 97 -1.81 -12.79 14.09
N GLN A 98 -2.53 -13.32 13.09
CA GLN A 98 -3.10 -14.66 13.15
C GLN A 98 -2.06 -15.76 12.86
N GLY A 99 -1.02 -15.48 12.06
CA GLY A 99 0.02 -16.45 11.74
C GLY A 99 1.17 -16.50 12.76
N LEU A 100 1.69 -15.34 13.16
CA LEU A 100 2.92 -15.20 13.95
C LEU A 100 2.70 -14.65 15.37
N GLY A 101 1.46 -14.29 15.73
CA GLY A 101 1.13 -13.76 17.05
C GLY A 101 0.99 -12.24 17.09
N ARG A 102 0.41 -11.73 18.19
CA ARG A 102 -0.06 -10.34 18.29
C ARG A 102 1.08 -9.33 18.34
N GLU A 103 2.20 -9.67 18.98
CA GLU A 103 3.36 -8.78 19.11
C GLU A 103 4.00 -8.46 17.75
N VAL A 104 4.21 -9.50 16.92
CA VAL A 104 4.78 -9.36 15.57
C VAL A 104 3.81 -8.66 14.62
N GLY A 105 2.51 -8.92 14.78
CA GLY A 105 1.49 -8.17 14.06
C GLY A 105 1.57 -6.67 14.33
N MET A 106 1.66 -6.26 15.61
CA MET A 106 1.70 -4.84 15.99
C MET A 106 2.94 -4.12 15.45
N SER A 107 4.11 -4.73 15.50
CA SER A 107 5.33 -4.12 14.94
C SER A 107 5.23 -3.97 13.42
N ALA A 108 4.70 -4.97 12.71
CA ALA A 108 4.48 -4.88 11.26
C ALA A 108 3.43 -3.82 10.89
N GLY A 109 2.37 -3.68 11.68
CA GLY A 109 1.34 -2.66 11.50
C GLY A 109 1.89 -1.23 11.68
N ILE A 110 2.58 -0.98 12.79
CA ILE A 110 3.21 0.33 13.07
C ILE A 110 4.30 0.62 12.02
N GLY A 111 5.11 -0.38 11.66
CA GLY A 111 6.12 -0.25 10.60
C GLY A 111 5.50 0.11 9.26
N SER A 112 4.37 -0.51 8.89
CA SER A 112 3.64 -0.18 7.67
C SER A 112 3.12 1.26 7.68
N LEU A 113 2.56 1.71 8.81
CA LEU A 113 2.10 3.10 8.97
C LEU A 113 3.25 4.11 8.82
N ALA A 114 4.40 3.83 9.44
CA ALA A 114 5.59 4.68 9.29
C ALA A 114 6.07 4.71 7.84
N CYS A 115 6.25 3.54 7.20
CA CYS A 115 6.66 3.47 5.81
C CYS A 115 5.71 4.21 4.86
N TYR A 116 4.39 4.06 5.03
CA TYR A 116 3.41 4.78 4.22
C TYR A 116 3.46 6.29 4.46
N SER A 117 3.63 6.73 5.70
CA SER A 117 3.75 8.16 6.01
C SER A 117 5.01 8.78 5.38
N LEU A 118 6.14 8.06 5.40
CA LEU A 118 7.36 8.49 4.73
C LEU A 118 7.23 8.46 3.20
N PHE A 119 6.50 7.49 2.67
CA PHE A 119 6.23 7.36 1.24
C PHE A 119 5.46 8.59 0.72
N GLU A 120 4.37 8.98 1.39
CA GLU A 120 3.61 10.19 1.03
C GLU A 120 4.48 11.44 1.04
N ALA A 121 5.29 11.65 2.09
CA ALA A 121 6.20 12.79 2.18
C ALA A 121 7.25 12.81 1.04
N SER A 122 7.75 11.64 0.64
CA SER A 122 8.68 11.50 -0.48
C SER A 122 8.03 11.87 -1.82
N LEU A 123 6.77 11.47 -2.03
CA LEU A 123 6.02 11.82 -3.25
C LEU A 123 5.81 13.33 -3.37
N THR A 124 5.49 14.02 -2.27
CA THR A 124 5.36 15.48 -2.27
C THR A 124 6.68 16.16 -2.63
N GLY A 125 7.81 15.67 -2.11
CA GLY A 125 9.15 16.19 -2.46
C GLY A 125 9.49 15.99 -3.93
N LEU A 126 9.19 14.82 -4.49
CA LEU A 126 9.40 14.51 -5.90
C LEU A 126 8.54 15.40 -6.80
N PHE A 127 7.28 15.62 -6.44
CA PHE A 127 6.38 16.51 -7.19
C PHE A 127 6.88 17.96 -7.17
N ALA A 128 7.31 18.47 -6.02
CA ALA A 128 7.84 19.81 -5.90
C ALA A 128 9.10 20.02 -6.77
N PHE A 129 9.98 19.01 -6.87
CA PHE A 129 11.14 19.04 -7.74
C PHE A 129 10.76 19.11 -9.23
N PHE A 130 9.90 18.22 -9.70
CA PHE A 130 9.46 18.22 -11.10
C PHE A 130 8.64 19.47 -11.46
N GLY A 131 7.81 19.95 -10.54
CA GLY A 131 7.06 21.19 -10.71
C GLY A 131 7.99 22.41 -10.81
N ASN A 132 9.00 22.52 -9.96
CA ASN A 132 10.01 23.59 -10.07
C ASN A 132 10.79 23.51 -11.39
N LEU A 133 11.16 22.31 -11.83
CA LEU A 133 11.85 22.10 -13.10
C LEU A 133 10.98 22.57 -14.28
N TRP A 134 9.70 22.20 -14.29
CA TRP A 134 8.77 22.58 -15.35
C TRP A 134 8.56 24.11 -15.40
N ILE A 135 8.35 24.74 -14.24
CA ILE A 135 8.21 26.21 -14.11
C ILE A 135 9.50 26.92 -14.52
N SER A 136 10.66 26.41 -14.11
CA SER A 136 11.95 27.01 -14.48
C SER A 136 12.19 26.92 -16.00
N GLN A 137 11.80 25.83 -16.64
CA GLN A 137 11.97 25.66 -18.09
C GLN A 137 11.02 26.53 -18.93
N HIS A 138 9.78 26.78 -18.46
CA HIS A 138 8.77 27.50 -19.23
C HIS A 138 8.65 28.98 -18.87
N PHE A 139 8.85 29.32 -17.60
CA PHE A 139 8.67 30.68 -17.06
C PHE A 139 9.98 31.33 -16.58
N GLY A 140 11.09 30.57 -16.45
CA GLY A 140 12.38 31.10 -16.00
C GLY A 140 12.41 31.53 -14.52
N ILE A 141 11.36 31.23 -13.75
CA ILE A 141 11.21 31.61 -12.34
C ILE A 141 11.57 30.40 -11.48
N ASN A 142 12.55 30.53 -10.58
CA ASN A 142 12.87 29.49 -9.62
C ASN A 142 12.02 29.66 -8.35
N VAL A 143 10.96 28.86 -8.23
CA VAL A 143 10.07 28.89 -7.05
C VAL A 143 10.61 27.95 -5.96
N PRO A 144 10.77 28.38 -4.70
CA PRO A 144 11.26 27.52 -3.63
C PRO A 144 10.41 26.25 -3.49
N TRP A 145 11.06 25.10 -3.37
CA TRP A 145 10.39 23.80 -3.31
C TRP A 145 9.39 23.68 -2.15
N ILE A 146 9.61 24.42 -1.04
CA ILE A 146 8.67 24.53 0.10
C ILE A 146 7.30 25.03 -0.36
N VAL A 147 7.26 26.02 -1.26
CA VAL A 147 6.00 26.65 -1.70
C VAL A 147 5.22 25.70 -2.61
N LEU A 148 5.90 24.95 -3.47
CA LEU A 148 5.27 23.91 -4.29
C LEU A 148 4.81 22.70 -3.46
N ALA A 149 5.59 22.30 -2.45
CA ALA A 149 5.25 21.19 -1.57
C ALA A 149 4.03 21.50 -0.68
N LEU A 150 3.84 22.75 -0.27
CA LEU A 150 2.67 23.22 0.49
C LEU A 150 1.41 23.44 -0.39
N ALA A 151 1.58 23.62 -1.69
CA ALA A 151 0.48 23.87 -2.63
C ALA A 151 -0.12 22.58 -3.24
N MET A 152 0.57 21.45 -3.09
CA MET A 152 0.10 20.09 -3.43
C MET A 152 -0.85 19.54 -2.37
#